data_AF-A0A2E3P5I7-F1
#
_entry.id   AF-A0A2E3P5I7-F1
#
_cell.length_a   1.000
_cell.length_b   1.000
_cell.length_c   1.000
_cell.angle_alpha   90.00
_cell.angle_beta   90.00
_cell.angle_gamma   90.00
#
_symmetry.space_group_name_H-M   'P 1'
#
loop_
_entity.id
_entity.type
_entity.pdbx_description
1 polymer ?
#
loop_
_entity_poly.entity_id
_entity_poly.type
_entity_poly.pdbx_seq_one_letter_code
_entity_poly.pdbx_strand_id
1 'polypeptide(L)' 'MRFFTSDRFVIPLPDGHSFPGRKYILLREHLVREGILAADSILPSP' A
#
# COMPACT_ATOMS: atom_id res chain seq x y z
N MET A 1 -15.10 8.96 4.57
CA MET A 1 -14.68 7.86 3.66
C MET A 1 -13.61 7.04 4.38
N ARG A 2 -13.45 5.74 4.10
CA ARG A 2 -12.40 4.90 4.73
C ARG A 2 -11.34 4.53 3.71
N PHE A 3 -10.07 4.57 4.10
CA PHE A 3 -8.93 4.20 3.25
C PHE A 3 -8.31 2.90 3.76
N PHE A 4 -8.05 1.98 2.84
CA PHE A 4 -7.52 0.67 3.17
C PHE A 4 -6.24 0.37 2.37
N THR A 5 -5.31 -0.37 2.97
CA THR A 5 -4.08 -0.85 2.32
C THR A 5 -3.89 -2.36 2.53
N SER A 6 -3.32 -3.04 1.53
CA SER A 6 -3.04 -4.48 1.53
C SER A 6 -1.54 -4.80 1.48
N ASP A 7 -0.72 -3.84 1.90
CA ASP A 7 0.74 -3.95 1.93
C ASP A 7 1.32 -5.01 2.88
N ARG A 8 0.48 -5.59 3.76
CA ARG A 8 0.86 -6.66 4.68
C ARG A 8 1.14 -7.99 3.98
N PHE A 9 0.53 -8.22 2.82
CA PHE A 9 0.66 -9.47 2.09
C PHE A 9 1.66 -9.32 0.95
N VAL A 10 2.94 -9.45 1.28
CA VAL A 10 3.99 -9.58 0.27
C VAL A 10 4.04 -11.05 -0.15
N ILE A 11 3.36 -11.37 -1.24
CA ILE A 11 3.47 -12.69 -1.88
C ILE A 11 4.81 -12.72 -2.61
N PRO A 12 5.72 -13.66 -2.28
CA PRO A 12 6.95 -13.83 -3.04
C PRO A 12 6.59 -14.24 -4.46
N LEU A 13 7.17 -13.54 -5.43
CA LEU A 13 6.89 -13.78 -6.82
C LEU A 13 7.93 -14.69 -7.44
N PRO A 14 7.54 -15.52 -8.40
CA PRO A 14 8.51 -16.22 -9.24
C PRO A 14 9.37 -15.21 -10.00
N ASP A 15 10.58 -15.63 -10.38
CA ASP A 15 11.47 -14.79 -11.20
C ASP A 15 10.79 -14.31 -12.48
N GLY A 16 11.10 -13.08 -12.88
CA GLY A 16 10.49 -12.42 -14.05
C GLY A 16 9.07 -11.90 -13.84
N HIS A 17 8.44 -12.11 -12.68
CA HIS A 17 7.10 -11.61 -12.40
C HIS A 17 7.12 -10.24 -11.72
N SER A 18 6.34 -9.31 -12.26
CA SER A 18 6.11 -7.99 -11.68
C SER A 18 4.71 -7.92 -11.05
N PHE A 19 4.56 -8.41 -9.82
CA PHE A 19 3.32 -8.24 -9.07
C PHE A 19 3.32 -6.86 -8.41
N PRO A 20 2.25 -6.08 -8.60
CA PRO A 20 2.21 -4.68 -8.20
C PRO A 20 1.98 -4.49 -6.70
N GLY A 21 2.03 -5.53 -5.86
CA GLY A 21 1.87 -5.42 -4.41
C GLY A 21 2.73 -4.30 -3.80
N ARG A 22 3.97 -4.16 -4.30
CA ARG A 22 4.87 -3.07 -3.90
C ARG A 22 4.40 -1.67 -4.33
N LYS A 23 3.62 -1.53 -5.41
CA LYS A 23 3.07 -0.25 -5.87
C LYS A 23 2.01 0.32 -4.91
N TYR A 24 1.25 -0.55 -4.22
CA TYR A 24 0.31 -0.09 -3.19
C TYR A 24 1.03 0.54 -1.99
N ILE A 25 2.21 0.02 -1.62
CA ILE A 25 3.09 0.65 -0.61
C ILE A 25 3.50 2.04 -1.08
N LEU A 26 3.96 2.15 -2.33
CA LEU A 26 4.43 3.42 -2.89
C LEU A 26 3.33 4.49 -2.92
N LEU A 27 2.10 4.12 -3.27
CA LEU A 27 0.96 5.04 -3.25
C LEU A 27 0.65 5.51 -1.83
N ARG A 28 0.57 4.58 -0.85
CA ARG A 28 0.33 4.91 0.56
C ARG A 28 1.37 5.90 1.07
N GLU A 29 2.64 5.62 0.83
CA GLU A 29 3.76 6.47 1.24
C GLU A 29 3.69 7.84 0.57
N HIS A 30 3.32 7.91 -0.71
CA HIS A 30 3.18 9.18 -1.40
C HIS A 30 2.03 10.03 -0.85
N LEU A 31 0.86 9.45 -0.63
CA LEU A 31 -0.29 10.16 -0.05
C LEU A 31 0.00 10.71 1.34
N VAL A 32 0.74 9.96 2.17
CA VAL A 32 1.16 10.41 3.50
C VAL A 32 2.20 11.51 3.40
N ARG A 33 3.19 11.38 2.50
CA ARG A 33 4.25 12.38 2.31
C ARG A 33 3.72 13.73 1.84
N GLU A 34 2.74 13.72 0.94
CA GLU A 34 2.08 14.93 0.44
C GLU A 34 1.06 15.51 1.44
N GLY A 35 0.85 14.87 2.60
CA GLY A 35 -0.10 15.32 3.62
C GLY A 35 -1.57 15.17 3.19
N ILE A 36 -1.85 14.42 2.12
CA ILE A 36 -3.20 14.17 1.61
C ILE A 36 -3.98 13.27 2.59
N LEU A 37 -3.30 12.28 3.16
CA LEU A 37 -3.84 11.39 4.19
C LEU A 37 -2.91 11.33 5.40
N ALA A 38 -3.47 11.37 6.60
CA ALA A 38 -2.73 11.05 7.81
C ALA A 38 -2.46 9.52 7.87
N ALA A 39 -1.28 9.13 8.32
CA ALA A 39 -0.87 7.72 8.32
C ALA A 39 -1.79 6.81 9.15
N ASP A 40 -2.32 7.32 10.26
CA ASP A 40 -3.27 6.65 11.16
C ASP A 40 -4.69 6.55 10.59
N SER A 41 -5.01 7.32 9.55
CA SER A 41 -6.31 7.26 8.86
C SER A 41 -6.41 6.12 7.84
N ILE A 42 -5.29 5.43 7.58
CA ILE A 42 -5.20 4.32 6.62
C ILE A 42 -5.25 3.00 7.38
N LEU A 43 -6.28 2.21 7.12
CA LEU A 43 -6.53 0.94 7.80
C LEU A 43 -5.99 -0.24 6.99
N PRO A 44 -5.65 -1.36 7.61
CA PRO A 44 -5.44 -2.60 6.87
C PRO A 44 -6.74 -3.07 6.23
N SER A 45 -6.66 -3.60 5.01
CA SER A 45 -7.78 -4.35 4.42
C SER A 45 -8.16 -5.51 5.36
N PRO A 46 -9.47 -5.79 5.54
CA PRO A 46 -9.94 -7.00 6.22
C PRO A 46 -9.43 -8.27 5.54
#